data_AF-A0A7K4NLR5-F1
#
_entry.id   AF-A0A7K4NLR5-F1
#
_cell.length_a   1.000
_cell.length_b   1.000
_cell.length_c   1.000
_cell.angle_alpha   90.00
_cell.angle_beta   90.00
_cell.angle_gamma   90.00
#
_symmetry.space_group_name_H-M   'P 1'
#
loop_
_entity.id
_entity.type
_entity.pdbx_description
1 polymer ?
#
loop_
_entity_poly.entity_id
_entity_poly.type
_entity_poly.pdbx_seq_one_letter_code
_entity_poly.pdbx_strand_id
1 'polypeptide(L)' 'MTMKIYGFIFVMWILILTGGGIVVELVGPISFSEDIEPIITSGVKVFLALFLIFIWVFTLTKIKNWIFKSQVKS' A
#
# COMPACT_ATOMS: atom_id res chain seq x y z
N MET A 1 -21.59 -1.65 14.84
CA MET A 1 -21.15 -1.01 13.58
C MET A 1 -20.08 0.03 13.79
N THR A 2 -20.32 1.06 14.60
CA THR A 2 -19.44 2.23 14.79
C THR A 2 -17.99 1.89 15.17
N MET A 3 -17.77 1.04 16.17
CA MET A 3 -16.41 0.61 16.58
C MET A 3 -15.65 -0.13 15.48
N LYS A 4 -16.35 -0.90 14.63
CA LYS A 4 -15.76 -1.64 13.50
C LYS A 4 -15.35 -0.71 12.36
N ILE A 5 -16.14 0.34 12.10
CA ILE A 5 -15.82 1.38 11.10
C ILE A 5 -14.58 2.15 11.55
N TYR A 6 -14.50 2.57 12.81
CA TYR A 6 -13.30 3.24 13.33
C TYR A 6 -12.06 2.33 13.29
N GLY A 7 -12.21 1.04 13.61
CA GLY A 7 -11.13 0.07 13.45
C GLY A 7 -10.67 -0.09 11.99
N PHE A 8 -11.61 -0.13 11.04
CA PHE A 8 -11.28 -0.17 9.61
C PHE A 8 -10.52 1.08 9.16
N ILE A 9 -11.00 2.27 9.55
CA ILE A 9 -10.35 3.55 9.22
C ILE A 9 -8.94 3.60 9.83
N PHE A 10 -8.78 3.19 11.09
CA PHE A 10 -7.47 3.15 11.76
C PHE A 10 -6.47 2.27 11.01
N VAL A 11 -6.88 1.07 10.62
CA VAL A 11 -6.03 0.15 9.83
C VAL A 11 -5.70 0.74 8.46
N MET A 12 -6.65 1.42 7.81
CA MET A 12 -6.42 2.11 6.53
C MET A 12 -5.35 3.19 6.67
N TRP A 13 -5.40 4.00 7.72
CA TRP A 13 -4.39 5.04 7.97
C TRP A 13 -3.00 4.45 8.21
N ILE A 14 -2.89 3.40 9.04
CA ILE A 14 -1.61 2.71 9.25
C ILE A 14 -1.06 2.19 7.93
N LEU A 15 -1.90 1.57 7.11
CA LEU A 15 -1.49 1.00 5.83
C LEU A 15 -0.97 2.08 4.86
N ILE A 16 -1.60 3.26 4.83
CA ILE A 16 -1.17 4.40 4.00
C ILE A 16 0.17 4.96 4.52
N LEU A 17 0.33 5.12 5.83
CA LEU A 17 1.57 5.61 6.43
C LEU A 17 2.73 4.66 6.18
N THR A 18 2.53 3.36 6.43
CA THR A 18 3.54 2.34 6.17
C THR A 18 3.86 2.22 4.69
N GLY A 19 2.84 2.23 3.81
CA GLY A 19 3.04 2.19 2.36
C GLY A 19 3.82 3.42 1.85
N GLY A 20 3.45 4.62 2.28
CA GLY A 20 4.16 5.85 1.94
C GLY A 20 5.60 5.85 2.44
N GLY A 21 5.83 5.43 3.69
CA GLY A 21 7.17 5.28 4.27
C GLY A 21 8.05 4.32 3.48
N ILE A 22 7.51 3.15 3.11
CA ILE A 22 8.21 2.16 2.28
C ILE A 22 8.64 2.74 0.93
N VAL A 23 7.78 3.53 0.28
CA VAL A 23 8.13 4.17 -1.00
C VAL A 23 9.29 5.15 -0.82
N VAL A 24 9.28 5.95 0.23
CA VAL A 24 10.34 6.95 0.46
C VAL A 24 11.66 6.29 0.84
N GLU A 25 11.65 5.35 1.78
CA GLU A 25 12.87 4.72 2.32
C GLU A 25 13.48 3.69 1.36
N LEU A 26 12.66 2.92 0.65
CA LEU A 26 13.15 1.87 -0.23
C LEU A 26 13.17 2.30 -1.70
N VAL A 27 12.09 2.92 -2.22
CA VAL A 27 12.01 3.25 -3.65
C VAL A 27 12.71 4.57 -3.99
N GLY A 28 12.68 5.53 -3.07
CA GLY A 28 13.33 6.84 -3.18
C GLY A 28 14.82 6.76 -3.55
N PRO A 29 15.66 6.09 -2.73
CA PRO A 29 17.11 6.05 -2.93
C PRO A 29 17.57 5.08 -4.03
N ILE A 30 16.67 4.26 -4.61
CA ILE A 30 17.03 3.40 -5.75
C ILE A 30 17.57 4.30 -6.86
N SER A 31 18.81 4.07 -7.23
CA SER A 31 19.44 4.72 -8.37
C SER A 31 20.29 3.65 -9.04
N PHE A 32 20.23 3.62 -10.35
CA PHE A 32 21.11 2.77 -11.15
C PHE A 32 22.33 3.59 -11.59
N SER A 33 23.36 2.89 -12.08
CA SER A 33 24.58 3.51 -12.60
C SER A 33 24.29 4.58 -13.66
N GLU A 34 25.15 5.59 -13.76
CA GLU A 34 25.00 6.71 -14.70
C GLU A 34 24.98 6.26 -16.18
N ASP A 35 25.53 5.09 -16.48
CA ASP A 35 25.51 4.49 -17.82
C ASP A 35 24.12 3.95 -18.22
N ILE A 36 23.18 3.85 -17.27
CA ILE A 36 21.81 3.40 -17.52
C ILE A 36 20.92 4.61 -17.81
N GLU A 37 20.14 4.53 -18.89
CA GLU A 37 19.19 5.59 -19.24
C GLU A 37 18.27 5.94 -18.07
N PRO A 38 18.15 7.23 -17.68
CA PRO A 38 17.33 7.66 -16.55
C PRO A 38 15.86 7.22 -16.61
N ILE A 39 15.34 6.98 -17.82
CA ILE A 39 13.97 6.50 -18.04
C ILE A 39 13.75 5.10 -17.45
N ILE A 40 14.78 4.24 -17.46
CA ILE A 40 14.72 2.90 -16.89
C ILE A 40 14.64 3.00 -15.37
N THR A 41 15.48 3.84 -14.76
CA THR A 41 15.46 4.12 -13.32
C THR A 41 14.09 4.65 -12.87
N SER A 42 13.53 5.59 -13.61
CA SER A 42 12.19 6.12 -13.34
C SER A 42 11.10 5.05 -13.52
N GLY A 43 11.17 4.27 -14.61
CA GLY A 43 10.23 3.19 -14.91
C GLY A 43 10.17 2.14 -13.80
N VAL A 44 11.33 1.72 -13.27
CA VAL A 44 11.40 0.77 -12.15
C VAL A 44 10.77 1.35 -10.88
N LYS A 45 11.05 2.63 -10.55
CA LYS A 45 10.44 3.28 -9.37
C LYS A 45 8.92 3.34 -9.47
N VAL A 46 8.40 3.74 -10.63
CA VAL A 46 6.96 3.79 -10.89
C VAL A 46 6.35 2.39 -10.80
N PHE A 47 7.00 1.39 -11.40
CA PHE A 47 6.53 0.02 -11.34
C PHE A 47 6.46 -0.51 -9.90
N LEU A 48 7.50 -0.27 -9.09
CA LEU A 48 7.52 -0.66 -7.68
C LEU A 48 6.43 0.05 -6.87
N ALA A 49 6.21 1.34 -7.12
CA ALA A 49 5.13 2.09 -6.48
C ALA A 49 3.76 1.52 -6.86
N LEU A 50 3.50 1.27 -8.15
CA LEU A 50 2.26 0.67 -8.64
C LEU A 50 2.05 -0.75 -8.08
N PHE A 51 3.11 -1.54 -7.96
CA PHE A 51 3.04 -2.87 -7.36
C PHE A 51 2.65 -2.80 -5.88
N LEU A 52 3.21 -1.84 -5.13
CA LEU A 52 2.79 -1.58 -3.75
C LEU A 52 1.31 -1.18 -3.68
N ILE A 53 0.83 -0.46 -4.70
CA ILE A 53 -0.59 -0.10 -4.84
C ILE A 53 -1.51 -1.33 -5.06
N PHE A 54 -0.99 -2.45 -5.53
CA PHE A 54 -1.77 -3.69 -5.55
C PHE A 54 -1.82 -4.33 -4.16
N ILE A 55 -0.70 -4.38 -3.45
CA ILE A 55 -0.58 -5.02 -2.13
C ILE A 55 -1.53 -4.39 -1.11
N TRP A 56 -1.56 -3.05 -1.04
CA TRP A 56 -2.38 -2.36 -0.04
C TRP A 56 -3.90 -2.47 -0.34
N VAL A 57 -4.35 -2.48 -1.60
CA VAL A 57 -5.76 -2.65 -2.01
C VAL A 57 -6.21 -4.06 -1.71
N PHE A 58 -5.36 -5.05 -2.01
CA PHE A 58 -5.61 -6.44 -1.66
C PHE A 58 -5.77 -6.60 -0.15
N THR A 59 -4.85 -6.01 0.63
CA THR A 59 -4.87 -6.03 2.09
C THR A 59 -6.14 -5.38 2.64
N LEU A 60 -6.50 -4.17 2.17
CA LEU A 60 -7.74 -3.49 2.56
C LEU A 60 -8.98 -4.32 2.22
N THR A 61 -9.00 -4.95 1.05
CA THR A 61 -10.15 -5.76 0.64
C THR A 61 -10.34 -6.97 1.55
N LYS A 62 -9.24 -7.65 1.93
CA LYS A 62 -9.27 -8.76 2.90
C LYS A 62 -9.73 -8.29 4.27
N ILE A 63 -9.18 -7.18 4.77
CA ILE A 63 -9.50 -6.64 6.11
C ILE A 63 -10.94 -6.16 6.16
N LYS A 64 -11.41 -5.43 5.13
CA LYS A 64 -12.82 -5.06 4.96
C LYS A 64 -13.70 -6.30 5.04
N ASN A 65 -13.44 -7.30 4.21
CA ASN A 65 -14.25 -8.51 4.19
C ASN A 65 -14.23 -9.23 5.54
N TRP A 66 -13.11 -9.25 6.25
CA TRP A 66 -13.03 -9.85 7.59
C TRP A 66 -13.87 -9.09 8.62
N ILE A 67 -13.73 -7.76 8.68
CA ILE A 67 -14.46 -6.89 9.61
C ILE A 67 -15.97 -6.93 9.35
N PHE A 68 -16.39 -6.89 8.07
CA PHE A 68 -17.81 -6.79 7.70
C PHE A 68 -18.51 -8.15 7.55
N LYS A 69 -17.81 -9.25 7.24
CA LYS A 69 -18.42 -10.60 7.21
C LYS A 69 -18.94 -11.03 8.59
N SER A 70 -18.36 -10.48 9.67
CA SER A 70 -18.90 -10.63 11.03
C SER A 70 -20.27 -9.95 11.26
N GLN A 71 -20.84 -9.26 10.27
CA GLN A 71 -22.19 -8.66 10.32
C GLN A 71 -23.27 -9.54 9.67
N VAL A 72 -22.93 -10.42 8.71
CA VAL A 72 -23.92 -11.20 7.93
C VAL A 72 -24.46 -12.42 8.69
N LYS A 73 -23.95 -12.69 9.89
CA LYS A 73 -24.35 -13.84 10.72
C LYS A 73 -25.26 -13.46 11.91
N SER A 74 -25.70 -12.20 11.99
CA SER A 74 -26.67 -11.72 12.97
C SER A 74 -28.00 -11.37 12.30
#